data_AF-A0A9E6EWS7-F1
#
_entry.id   AF-A0A9E6EWS7-F1
#
_cell.length_a   1.000
_cell.length_b   1.000
_cell.length_c   1.000
_cell.angle_alpha   90.00
_cell.angle_beta   90.00
_cell.angle_gamma   90.00
#
_symmetry.space_group_name_H-M   'P 1'
#
loop_
_entity.id
_entity.type
_entity.pdbx_description
1 polymer ?
#
loop_
_entity_poly.entity_id
_entity_poly.type
_entity_poly.pdbx_seq_one_letter_code
_entity_poly.pdbx_strand_id
1 'polypeptide(L)' 'MNIQSVKLELLKMIINTDNPSVLDKIMGIFQNEKQDFWSNFSKEEQEDIIAGIDELDKDEKYNYDEIIKKHRKK' A
#
# COMPACT_ATOMS: atom_id res chain seq x y z
N MET A 1 24.32 -12.11 -15.02
CA MET A 1 24.55 -11.20 -13.88
C MET A 1 24.68 -12.02 -12.61
N ASN A 2 25.75 -11.84 -11.83
CA ASN A 2 25.90 -12.57 -10.56
C ASN A 2 25.18 -11.79 -9.45
N ILE A 3 24.05 -12.33 -8.97
CA ILE A 3 23.21 -11.70 -7.96
C ILE A 3 23.98 -11.42 -6.66
N GLN A 4 24.94 -12.29 -6.29
CA GLN A 4 25.74 -12.09 -5.07
C GLN A 4 26.69 -10.91 -5.21
N SER A 5 27.29 -10.75 -6.39
CA SER A 5 28.14 -9.58 -6.69
C SER A 5 27.34 -8.28 -6.62
N VAL A 6 26.12 -8.27 -7.17
CA VAL A 6 25.22 -7.10 -7.15
C VAL A 6 24.81 -6.73 -5.72
N LYS A 7 24.47 -7.71 -4.86
CA LYS A 7 24.14 -7.45 -3.45
C LYS A 7 25.29 -6.81 -2.69
N LEU A 8 26.52 -7.28 -2.91
CA LEU A 8 27.71 -6.73 -2.27
C LEU A 8 28.01 -5.29 -2.73
N GLU A 9 27.80 -5.00 -4.01
CA GLU A 9 27.97 -3.66 -4.57
C GLU A 9 26.97 -2.67 -3.98
N LEU A 10 25.68 -3.04 -3.92
CA LEU A 10 24.64 -2.24 -3.28
C LEU A 10 24.93 -1.98 -1.80
N LEU A 11 25.38 -2.99 -1.06
CA LEU A 11 25.75 -2.84 0.35
C LEU A 11 26.89 -1.81 0.52
N LYS A 12 27.91 -1.86 -0.32
CA LYS A 12 29.02 -0.90 -0.30
C LYS A 12 28.53 0.52 -0.57
N MET A 13 27.64 0.69 -1.55
CA MET A 13 27.06 2.01 -1.87
C MET A 13 26.25 2.57 -0.70
N ILE A 14 25.46 1.73 -0.03
CA ILE A 14 24.67 2.12 1.15
C ILE A 14 25.58 2.55 2.30
N ILE A 15 26.60 1.76 2.63
CA ILE A 15 27.54 2.06 3.74
C ILE A 15 28.28 3.39 3.52
N ASN A 16 28.60 3.72 2.27
CA ASN A 16 29.32 4.96 1.92
C ASN A 16 28.39 6.16 1.69
N THR A 17 27.08 6.04 1.90
CA THR A 17 26.12 7.13 1.69
C THR A 17 25.84 7.86 3.00
N ASP A 18 26.28 9.12 3.09
CA ASP A 18 26.05 9.96 4.27
C ASP A 18 24.74 10.76 4.21
N ASN A 19 24.07 10.82 3.04
CA ASN A 19 22.85 11.60 2.87
C ASN A 19 21.63 10.84 3.41
N PRO A 20 20.99 11.28 4.52
CA PRO A 20 19.88 10.56 5.12
C PRO A 20 18.67 10.42 4.18
N SER A 21 18.40 11.43 3.34
CA SER A 21 17.26 11.40 2.40
C SER A 21 17.40 10.31 1.33
N VAL A 22 18.64 9.96 0.97
CA VAL A 22 18.89 8.84 0.04
C VAL A 22 18.64 7.50 0.74
N LEU A 23 19.11 7.37 1.99
CA LEU A 23 18.88 6.16 2.78
C LEU A 23 17.40 5.92 3.07
N ASP A 24 16.63 6.97 3.37
CA ASP A 24 15.18 6.88 3.59
C ASP A 24 14.43 6.36 2.36
N LYS A 25 14.81 6.82 1.16
CA LYS A 25 14.21 6.35 -0.09
C LYS A 25 14.54 4.88 -0.37
N ILE A 26 15.79 4.47 -0.12
CA ILE A 26 16.22 3.08 -0.27
C ILE A 26 15.44 2.19 0.72
N MET A 27 15.31 2.63 1.97
CA MET A 27 14.51 1.94 2.98
C MET A 27 13.05 1.80 2.53
N GLY A 28 12.46 2.86 1.97
CA GLY A 28 11.10 2.85 1.41
C GLY A 28 10.92 1.79 0.31
N ILE A 29 11.91 1.58 -0.56
CA ILE A 29 11.84 0.54 -1.60
C ILE A 29 11.76 -0.86 -0.98
N PHE A 30 12.60 -1.15 0.02
CA PHE A 30 12.59 -2.45 0.72
C PHE A 30 11.35 -2.62 1.61
N GLN A 31 10.78 -1.54 2.13
CA GLN A 31 9.55 -1.57 2.92
C GLN A 31 8.29 -1.68 2.05
N ASN A 32 8.27 -1.06 0.87
CA ASN A 32 7.17 -1.18 -0.09
C ASN A 32 7.11 -2.57 -0.76
N GLU A 33 8.19 -3.36 -0.69
CA GLU A 33 8.13 -4.80 -0.99
C GLU A 33 7.37 -5.62 0.08
N LYS A 34 7.09 -5.06 1.27
CA LYS A 34 6.04 -5.61 2.14
C LYS A 34 4.69 -5.25 1.51
N GLN A 35 4.22 -6.15 0.65
CA GLN A 35 2.88 -6.26 0.08
C GLN A 35 1.93 -5.15 0.56
N ASP A 36 1.81 -4.12 -0.28
CA ASP A 36 0.78 -3.08 -0.15
C ASP A 36 -0.56 -3.77 0.19
N PHE A 37 -1.33 -3.23 1.14
CA PHE A 37 -2.61 -3.85 1.55
C PHE A 37 -3.51 -4.14 0.35
N TRP A 38 -3.41 -3.30 -0.68
CA TRP A 38 -4.06 -3.50 -1.98
C TRP A 38 -3.81 -4.89 -2.59
N SER A 39 -2.56 -5.38 -2.49
CA SER A 39 -2.13 -6.68 -3.02
C SER A 39 -2.57 -7.87 -2.17
N ASN A 40 -3.22 -7.64 -1.01
CA ASN A 40 -3.80 -8.68 -0.17
C ASN A 40 -5.28 -8.93 -0.45
N PHE A 41 -5.95 -8.02 -1.16
CA PHE A 41 -7.34 -8.19 -1.56
C PHE A 41 -7.46 -9.17 -2.73
N SER A 42 -8.51 -9.98 -2.72
CA SER A 42 -8.97 -10.73 -3.89
C SER A 42 -9.40 -9.78 -5.01
N LYS A 43 -9.51 -10.29 -6.23
CA LYS A 43 -9.99 -9.48 -7.37
C LYS A 43 -11.39 -8.92 -7.13
N GLU A 44 -12.27 -9.72 -6.54
CA GLU A 44 -13.64 -9.32 -6.20
C GLU A 44 -13.63 -8.16 -5.18
N GLU A 45 -12.83 -8.26 -4.12
CA GLU A 45 -12.68 -7.18 -3.14
C GLU A 45 -12.09 -5.90 -3.77
N GLN A 46 -11.15 -6.03 -4.70
CA GLN A 46 -10.60 -4.88 -5.43
C GLN A 46 -11.66 -4.22 -6.33
N GLU A 47 -12.45 -5.03 -7.04
CA GLU A 47 -13.56 -4.56 -7.90
C GLU A 47 -14.63 -3.83 -7.08
N ASP A 48 -15.02 -4.38 -5.93
CA ASP A 48 -15.98 -3.76 -5.01
C ASP A 48 -15.48 -2.43 -4.45
N ILE A 49 -14.19 -2.36 -4.05
CA ILE A 49 -13.60 -1.11 -3.55
C ILE A 49 -13.57 -0.05 -4.65
N ILE A 50 -13.20 -0.41 -5.88
CA ILE A 50 -13.20 0.53 -7.02
C ILE A 50 -14.62 1.03 -7.30
N ALA A 51 -15.60 0.14 -7.32
CA ALA A 51 -17.00 0.52 -7.51
C ALA A 51 -17.49 1.49 -6.42
N GLY A 52 -17.15 1.22 -5.16
CA GLY A 52 -17.49 2.11 -4.05
C GLY A 52 -16.84 3.50 -4.18
N ILE A 53 -15.59 3.59 -4.67
CA ILE A 53 -14.94 4.89 -4.93
C ILE A 53 -15.68 5.65 -6.04
N ASP A 54 -16.05 4.98 -7.13
CA ASP A 54 -16.80 5.58 -8.23
C ASP A 54 -18.18 6.10 -7.79
N GLU A 55 -18.85 5.41 -6.86
CA GLU A 55 -20.11 5.85 -6.24
C GLU A 55 -19.90 7.09 -5.37
N LEU A 56 -18.83 7.11 -4.55
CA LEU A 56 -18.48 8.27 -3.72
C LEU A 56 -18.18 9.52 -4.55
N ASP A 57 -17.50 9.35 -5.69
CA ASP A 57 -17.18 10.44 -6.63
C ASP A 57 -18.45 11.03 -7.29
N LYS A 58 -19.50 10.22 -7.43
CA LYS A 58 -20.84 10.64 -7.89
C LYS A 58 -21.71 11.22 -6.76
N ASP A 59 -21.16 11.36 -5.56
CA ASP A 59 -21.86 11.74 -4.32
C ASP A 59 -22.97 10.75 -3.92
N GLU A 60 -22.91 9.51 -4.42
CA GLU A 60 -23.83 8.41 -4.10
C GLU A 60 -23.45 7.74 -2.78
N LYS A 61 -23.42 8.54 -1.70
CA LYS A 61 -22.98 8.12 -0.38
C LYS A 61 -24.08 8.18 0.65
N TYR A 62 -24.02 7.26 1.61
CA TYR A 62 -24.93 7.22 2.74
C TYR A 62 -24.16 7.40 4.04
N ASN A 63 -24.80 8.03 5.03
CA ASN A 63 -24.22 8.11 6.35
C ASN A 63 -24.19 6.72 7.00
N TYR A 64 -23.01 6.25 7.36
CA TYR A 64 -22.80 4.93 7.96
C TYR A 64 -23.67 4.69 9.20
N ASP A 65 -23.74 5.68 10.12
CA ASP A 65 -24.51 5.55 11.35
C ASP A 65 -26.01 5.41 11.07
N GLU A 66 -26.52 6.05 10.01
CA GLU A 66 -27.92 5.95 9.61
C GLU A 66 -28.25 4.59 9.01
N ILE A 67 -27.33 4.01 8.25
CA ILE A 67 -27.48 2.65 7.68
C ILE A 67 -27.40 1.62 8.80
N ILE A 68 -26.37 1.65 9.65
CA ILE A 68 -26.11 0.60 10.62
C ILE A 68 -27.14 0.56 11.75
N LYS A 69 -27.77 1.70 12.08
CA LYS A 69 -28.88 1.77 13.05
C LYS A 69 -30.04 0.83 12.69
N LYS A 70 -30.30 0.59 11.41
CA LYS A 70 -31.37 -0.31 10.93
C LYS A 70 -31.01 -1.79 11.05
N HIS A 71 -29.71 -2.10 11.09
CA HIS A 71 -29.19 -3.46 11.09
C HIS A 71 -28.62 -3.92 12.44
N ARG A 72 -28.36 -2.98 13.37
CA ARG A 72 -28.07 -3.31 14.76
C ARG A 72 -29.34 -3.85 15.42
N LYS A 73 -29.42 -5.18 15.59
CA LYS A 73 -30.39 -5.78 16.52
C LYS A 73 -30.12 -5.21 17.92
N LYS A 74 -31.18 -4.78 18.60
CA LYS A 74 -31.17 -4.54 20.05
C LYS A 74 -30.87 -5.83 20.80
#